data_AF-A0A9E3Y6I2-F1
#
_entry.id   AF-A0A9E3Y6I2-F1
#
_cell.length_a   1.000
_cell.length_b   1.000
_cell.length_c   1.000
_cell.angle_alpha   90.00
_cell.angle_beta   90.00
_cell.angle_gamma   90.00
#
_symmetry.space_group_name_H-M   'P 1'
#
loop_
_entity.id
_entity.type
_entity.pdbx_description
1 polymer ?
#
loop_
_entity_poly.entity_id
_entity_poly.type
_entity_poly.pdbx_seq_one_letter_code
_entity_poly.pdbx_strand_id
1 'polypeptide(L)'
;LAVSAGYWVTDMFIKALEETGEDLTVEKFLATLNGGDFSFEVEGVVGPSTWPAKHDEPVPCAALVEVKGNEFVPVVPLTCGDTIEVK
;
A
#
# COMPACT_ATOMS: atom_id res chain seq x y z
N LEU A 1 15.40 0.60 0.42
CA LEU A 1 14.05 0.25 0.91
C LEU A 1 13.42 1.34 1.79
N ALA A 2 14.01 1.70 2.95
CA ALA A 2 13.37 2.63 3.90
C ALA A 2 13.07 4.03 3.30
N VAL A 3 13.94 4.56 2.44
CA VAL A 3 13.71 5.85 1.77
C VAL A 3 12.51 5.77 0.82
N SER A 4 12.41 4.71 0.01
CA SER A 4 11.35 4.53 -0.97
C SER A 4 9.97 4.35 -0.33
N ALA A 5 9.91 3.70 0.85
CA ALA A 5 8.67 3.55 1.62
C ALA A 5 8.00 4.90 1.95
N GLY A 6 8.80 5.92 2.30
CA GLY A 6 8.27 7.26 2.57
C GLY A 6 7.64 7.93 1.34
N TYR A 7 8.19 7.70 0.14
CA TYR A 7 7.61 8.22 -1.10
C TYR A 7 6.26 7.55 -1.40
N TRP A 8 6.15 6.23 -1.27
CA TRP A 8 4.87 5.54 -1.52
C TRP A 8 3.79 5.92 -0.50
N VAL A 9 4.16 6.14 0.77
CA VAL A 9 3.21 6.68 1.76
C VAL A 9 2.78 8.11 1.41
N THR A 10 3.68 8.91 0.80
CA THR A 10 3.34 10.25 0.32
C THR A 10 2.37 10.18 -0.85
N ASP A 11 2.59 9.27 -1.81
CA ASP A 11 1.67 9.03 -2.93
C ASP A 11 0.29 8.58 -2.44
N MET A 12 0.24 7.69 -1.44
CA MET A 12 -1.01 7.28 -0.77
C MET A 12 -1.73 8.47 -0.16
N PHE A 13 -0.99 9.35 0.53
CA PHE A 13 -1.55 10.54 1.16
C PHE A 13 -2.10 11.52 0.12
N ILE A 14 -1.38 11.75 -0.98
CA ILE A 14 -1.85 12.58 -2.10
C ILE A 14 -3.13 12.00 -2.71
N LYS A 15 -3.16 10.68 -2.98
CA LYS A 15 -4.36 10.00 -3.48
C LYS A 15 -5.56 10.23 -2.55
N ALA A 16 -5.37 10.08 -1.24
CA ALA A 16 -6.45 10.31 -0.27
C ALA A 16 -6.95 11.76 -0.28
N LEU A 17 -6.06 12.74 -0.48
CA LEU A 17 -6.45 14.15 -0.62
C LEU A 17 -7.26 14.38 -1.91
N GLU A 18 -6.81 13.81 -3.03
CA GLU A 18 -7.50 13.90 -4.32
C GLU A 18 -8.91 13.29 -4.25
N GLU A 19 -9.05 12.11 -3.64
CA GLU A 19 -10.35 11.44 -3.46
C GLU A 19 -11.27 12.16 -2.48
N THR A 20 -10.72 12.86 -1.47
CA THR A 20 -11.52 13.68 -0.55
C THR A 20 -12.06 14.94 -1.23
N GLY A 21 -11.29 15.53 -2.16
CA GLY A 21 -11.67 16.72 -2.90
C GLY A 21 -11.42 18.04 -2.17
N GLU A 22 -11.81 19.14 -2.82
CA GLU A 22 -11.44 20.52 -2.42
C GLU A 22 -12.06 21.00 -1.10
N ASP A 23 -13.23 20.47 -0.73
CA ASP A 23 -13.89 20.77 0.55
C ASP A 23 -13.30 19.88 1.66
N LEU A 24 -12.00 20.10 1.90
CA LEU A 24 -11.15 19.30 2.76
C LEU A 24 -11.32 19.70 4.22
N THR A 25 -11.85 18.79 5.03
CA THR A 25 -11.80 18.84 6.50
C THR A 25 -11.17 17.57 7.04
N VAL A 26 -10.71 17.60 8.30
CA VAL A 26 -10.18 16.40 8.97
C VAL A 26 -11.22 15.28 8.97
N GLU A 27 -12.48 15.60 9.26
CA GLU A 27 -13.58 14.63 9.33
C GLU A 27 -13.83 13.97 7.98
N LYS A 28 -13.83 14.76 6.90
CA LYS A 28 -14.02 14.23 5.54
C LYS A 28 -12.83 13.41 5.08
N PHE A 29 -11.61 13.87 5.35
CA PHE A 29 -10.40 13.12 5.02
C PHE A 29 -10.35 11.76 5.72
N LEU A 30 -10.68 11.72 7.02
CA LEU A 30 -10.79 10.47 7.76
C LEU A 30 -11.95 9.61 7.27
N ALA A 31 -13.08 10.20 6.86
CA ALA A 31 -14.18 9.47 6.25
C ALA A 31 -13.79 8.82 4.92
N THR A 32 -13.00 9.50 4.08
CA THR A 32 -12.44 8.92 2.85
C THR A 32 -11.58 7.70 3.18
N LEU A 33 -10.56 7.88 4.03
CA LEU A 33 -9.59 6.82 4.37
C LEU A 33 -10.22 5.60 5.07
N ASN A 34 -11.29 5.80 5.84
CA ASN A 34 -11.87 4.76 6.69
C ASN A 34 -13.27 4.32 6.24
N GLY A 35 -13.80 4.87 5.15
CA GLY A 35 -15.17 4.68 4.69
C GLY A 35 -15.46 3.32 4.07
N GLY A 36 -14.43 2.55 3.74
CA GLY A 36 -14.54 1.19 3.18
C GLY A 36 -14.00 1.01 1.76
N ASP A 37 -13.84 2.12 1.02
CA ASP A 37 -13.54 2.06 -0.42
C ASP A 37 -12.15 2.62 -0.77
N PHE A 38 -11.45 3.26 0.18
CA PHE A 38 -10.12 3.79 -0.08
C PHE A 38 -9.14 2.65 -0.35
N SER A 39 -8.47 2.71 -1.49
CA SER A 39 -7.51 1.70 -1.93
C SER A 39 -6.20 2.32 -2.39
N PHE A 40 -5.10 1.60 -2.18
CA PHE A 40 -3.78 2.02 -2.64
C PHE A 40 -2.97 0.81 -3.11
N GLU A 41 -2.29 0.98 -4.23
CA GLU A 41 -1.36 0.02 -4.79
C GLU A 41 -0.30 0.76 -5.59
N VAL A 42 0.87 0.15 -5.73
CA VAL A 42 1.94 0.60 -6.62
C VAL A 42 2.40 -0.63 -7.37
N GLU A 43 2.17 -0.66 -8.67
CA GLU A 43 2.45 -1.83 -9.51
C GLU A 43 3.89 -2.34 -9.28
N GLY A 44 4.01 -3.64 -8.98
CA GLY A 44 5.30 -4.31 -8.74
C GLY A 44 5.98 -3.98 -7.41
N VAL A 45 5.38 -3.14 -6.57
CA VAL A 45 6.02 -2.65 -5.33
C VAL A 45 5.12 -2.73 -4.10
N VAL A 46 3.94 -2.10 -4.13
CA VAL A 46 2.97 -2.10 -3.03
C VAL A 46 1.77 -2.92 -3.48
N GLY A 47 1.49 -4.00 -2.76
CA GLY A 47 0.35 -4.87 -3.06
C GLY A 47 -1.00 -4.16 -2.88
N PRO A 48 -2.07 -4.66 -3.53
CA PRO A 48 -3.41 -4.10 -3.40
C PRO A 48 -3.84 -4.03 -1.93
N SER A 49 -4.17 -2.83 -1.47
CA SER A 49 -4.51 -2.53 -0.09
C SER A 49 -5.81 -1.73 -0.04
N THR A 50 -6.77 -2.15 0.79
CA THR A 50 -8.07 -1.47 0.97
C THR A 50 -8.35 -1.25 2.45
N TRP A 51 -8.80 -0.05 2.81
CA TRP A 51 -9.10 0.33 4.18
C TRP A 51 -10.61 0.35 4.45
N PRO A 52 -11.05 0.00 5.67
CA PRO A 52 -10.25 -0.08 6.90
C PRO A 52 -9.55 -1.41 7.17
N ALA A 53 -9.79 -2.47 6.38
CA ALA A 53 -9.24 -3.80 6.65
C ALA A 53 -7.70 -3.81 6.80
N LYS A 54 -6.98 -3.07 5.95
CA LYS A 54 -5.51 -2.96 5.99
C LYS A 54 -4.95 -2.03 7.09
N HIS A 55 -5.76 -1.64 8.08
CA HIS A 55 -5.23 -1.15 9.35
C HIS A 55 -4.63 -2.27 10.19
N ASP A 56 -5.25 -3.44 10.17
CA ASP A 56 -4.91 -4.56 11.07
C ASP A 56 -4.52 -5.83 10.30
N GLU A 57 -5.01 -5.99 9.08
CA GLU A 57 -4.66 -7.15 8.25
C GLU A 57 -3.38 -6.91 7.44
N PRO A 58 -2.50 -7.92 7.33
CA PRO A 58 -1.36 -7.83 6.44
C PRO A 58 -1.79 -7.77 4.97
N VAL A 59 -0.91 -7.23 4.14
CA VAL A 59 -0.95 -7.34 2.67
C VAL A 59 -0.01 -8.47 2.29
N PRO A 60 -0.48 -9.69 2.00
CA PRO A 60 0.34 -10.90 1.87
C PRO A 60 1.06 -10.97 0.51
N CYS A 61 1.82 -9.92 0.17
CA CYS A 61 2.57 -9.82 -1.07
C CYS A 61 4.07 -9.83 -0.79
N ALA A 62 4.82 -10.60 -1.58
CA ALA A 62 6.28 -10.69 -1.46
C ALA A 62 6.94 -10.82 -2.85
N ALA A 63 8.16 -10.30 -2.95
CA ALA A 63 9.05 -10.51 -4.08
C ALA A 63 10.34 -11.19 -3.57
N LEU A 64 10.93 -12.06 -4.39
CA LEU A 64 12.27 -12.60 -4.10
C LEU A 64 13.29 -11.81 -4.92
N VAL A 65 14.25 -11.21 -4.23
CA VAL A 65 15.35 -10.46 -4.85
C VAL A 65 16.68 -11.16 -4.57
N GLU A 66 17.57 -11.13 -5.55
CA GLU A 66 18.95 -11.59 -5.46
C GLU A 66 19.89 -10.39 -5.55
N VAL A 67 20.96 -10.39 -4.78
CA VAL A 67 22.01 -9.37 -4.92
C VAL A 67 22.93 -9.75 -6.07
N LYS A 68 22.99 -8.92 -7.11
CA LYS A 68 23.92 -9.07 -8.25
C LYS A 68 24.81 -7.84 -8.32
N GLY A 69 26.07 -8.00 -7.92
CA GLY A 69 27.00 -6.87 -7.78
C GLY A 69 26.57 -5.93 -6.67
N ASN A 70 26.18 -4.71 -7.02
CA ASN A 70 25.70 -3.67 -6.11
C ASN A 70 24.18 -3.40 -6.23
N GLU A 71 23.44 -4.27 -6.92
CA GLU A 71 22.00 -4.11 -7.18
C GLU A 71 21.18 -5.25 -6.58
N PHE A 72 19.93 -4.95 -6.19
CA PHE A 72 18.91 -5.94 -5.87
C PHE A 72 18.09 -6.23 -7.13
N VAL A 73 18.20 -7.46 -7.65
CA VAL A 73 17.53 -7.88 -8.88
C VAL A 73 16.36 -8.81 -8.51
N PRO A 74 15.11 -8.48 -8.89
CA PRO A 74 13.99 -9.39 -8.71
C PRO A 74 14.20 -10.68 -9.51
N VAL A 75 14.15 -11.82 -8.83
CA VAL A 75 14.17 -13.17 -9.45
C VAL A 75 12.80 -13.84 -9.38
N VAL A 76 11.95 -13.41 -8.44
CA VAL A 76 10.51 -13.68 -8.45
C VAL A 76 9.81 -12.32 -8.33
N PRO A 77 8.91 -11.96 -9.27
CA PRO A 77 8.17 -10.70 -9.20
C PRO A 77 7.29 -10.65 -7.95
N LEU A 78 6.84 -9.44 -7.58
CA LEU A 78 5.87 -9.26 -6.50
C LEU A 78 4.64 -10.14 -6.79
N THR A 79 4.39 -11.08 -5.89
CA THR A 79 3.26 -12.01 -5.97
C THR A 79 2.49 -11.92 -4.66
N CYS A 80 1.17 -11.81 -4.77
CA CYS A 80 0.28 -11.77 -3.62
C CYS A 80 -0.39 -13.13 -3.42
N GLY A 81 -0.42 -13.58 -2.17
CA GLY A 81 -1.19 -14.74 -1.74
C GLY A 81 -2.47 -14.35 -1.02
N ASP A 82 -3.04 -15.30 -0.29
CA ASP A 82 -4.21 -15.09 0.56
C ASP A 82 -3.80 -14.98 2.04
N THR A 83 -4.53 -14.15 2.79
CA THR A 83 -4.40 -14.12 4.26
C THR A 83 -5.05 -15.38 4.83
N ILE A 84 -4.35 -16.08 5.73
CA ILE A 84 -4.89 -17.26 6.43
C ILE A 84 -5.32 -16.85 7.84
N GLU A 85 -6.60 -17.03 8.15
CA GLU A 85 -7.11 -16.90 9.52
C GLU A 85 -6.69 -18.11 10.36
N VAL A 86 -5.94 -17.86 11.43
CA VAL A 86 -5.65 -18.89 12.45
C VAL A 86 -6.70 -18.76 13.55
N LYS A 87 -7.56 -19.77 13.68
CA LYS A 87 -8.60 -19.85 14.72
C LYS A 87 -8.11 -20.63 15.94
#